data_AF-A0A8H2WBR0-F1
#
_entry.id   AF-A0A8H2WBR0-F1
#
_cell.length_a   1.000
_cell.length_b   1.000
_cell.length_c   1.000
_cell.angle_alpha   90.00
_cell.angle_beta   90.00
_cell.angle_gamma   90.00
#
_symmetry.space_group_name_H-M   'P 1'
#
loop_
_entity.id
_entity.type
_entity.pdbx_description
1 polymer ?
#
loop_
_entity_poly.entity_id
_entity_poly.type
_entity_poly.pdbx_seq_one_letter_code
_entity_poly.pdbx_strand_id
1 'polypeptide(L)'
;MTTNIFYSPYHLEQDWNQHRVQCRSAHSSGSDHGDENSSAAAQYTRQSIIGILFPVDEDRPRLIQLDCRARIDNSTGGPLAWQPVVTNIVNDDHPSQVVLEQGIAGDNLRFPIQLWSRGAFLTDGSALNQSIYRLTKGQAAYPWKGPFIALKFSGTRRQGYVDMSLNDLPALVSHFLQVKVA
;
A
#
# COMPACT_ATOMS: atom_id res chain seq x y z
N MET A 1 28.32 -10.58 36.38
CA MET A 1 27.31 -11.58 35.95
C MET A 1 26.11 -10.81 35.46
N THR A 2 26.09 -10.48 34.17
CA THR A 2 25.09 -9.60 33.57
C THR A 2 24.18 -10.46 32.70
N THR A 3 22.96 -10.67 33.17
CA THR A 3 21.90 -11.42 32.50
C THR A 3 21.45 -10.68 31.25
N ASN A 4 21.85 -11.16 30.06
CA ASN A 4 21.22 -10.80 28.80
C ASN A 4 19.87 -11.53 28.71
N ILE A 5 18.77 -10.77 28.76
CA ILE A 5 17.42 -11.27 28.52
C ILE A 5 17.14 -11.12 27.03
N PHE A 6 17.10 -12.24 26.30
CA PHE A 6 16.63 -12.28 24.92
C PHE A 6 15.11 -12.07 24.89
N TYR A 7 14.64 -10.95 24.35
CA TYR A 7 13.22 -10.74 24.08
C TYR A 7 12.86 -11.31 22.71
N SER A 8 12.11 -12.42 22.73
CA SER A 8 11.43 -12.99 21.56
C SER A 8 10.37 -12.00 21.01
N PRO A 9 10.18 -11.90 19.68
CA PRO A 9 9.23 -10.96 19.05
C PRO A 9 7.78 -11.10 19.53
N TYR A 10 7.43 -12.23 20.15
CA TYR A 10 6.10 -12.49 20.68
C TYR A 10 5.74 -11.63 21.91
N HIS A 11 6.73 -11.12 22.66
CA HIS A 11 6.46 -10.26 23.83
C HIS A 11 6.25 -8.78 23.47
N LEU A 12 6.55 -8.38 22.23
CA LEU A 12 6.44 -6.98 21.80
C LEU A 12 5.00 -6.56 21.46
N GLU A 13 4.15 -7.52 21.09
CA GLU A 13 2.74 -7.28 20.76
C GLU A 13 1.86 -7.07 21.99
N GLN A 14 2.21 -7.68 23.13
CA GLN A 14 1.39 -7.62 24.34
C GLN A 14 1.58 -6.32 25.14
N ASP A 15 2.77 -5.70 25.07
CA ASP A 15 3.13 -4.50 25.84
C ASP A 15 3.09 -3.19 25.03
N TRP A 16 2.63 -3.22 23.78
CA TRP A 16 2.65 -2.05 22.88
C TRP A 16 1.95 -0.82 23.47
N ASN A 17 0.83 -1.02 24.16
CA ASN A 17 0.08 0.07 24.80
C ASN A 17 0.86 0.72 25.95
N GLN A 18 1.63 -0.05 26.73
CA GLN A 18 2.47 0.49 27.81
C GLN A 18 3.75 1.14 27.24
N HIS A 19 4.34 0.55 26.20
CA HIS A 19 5.54 1.08 25.55
C HIS A 19 5.28 2.44 24.89
N ARG A 20 4.10 2.64 24.26
CA ARG A 20 3.73 3.93 23.62
C ARG A 20 3.66 5.10 24.62
N VAL A 21 3.27 4.84 25.87
CA VAL A 21 3.20 5.87 26.92
C VAL A 21 4.60 6.24 27.40
N GLN A 22 5.47 5.25 27.61
CA GLN A 22 6.86 5.49 28.04
C GLN A 22 7.70 6.17 26.94
N CYS A 23 7.50 5.83 25.66
CA CYS A 23 8.17 6.53 24.55
C CYS A 23 7.79 8.02 24.45
N ARG A 24 6.56 8.41 24.80
CA ARG A 24 6.18 9.83 24.83
C ARG A 24 6.75 10.57 26.04
N SER A 25 6.84 9.91 27.19
CA SER A 25 7.39 10.51 28.41
C SER A 25 8.92 10.64 28.40
N ALA A 26 9.64 9.78 27.67
CA ALA A 26 11.09 9.89 27.49
C ALA A 26 11.53 11.13 26.69
N HIS A 27 10.60 11.77 25.94
CA HIS A 27 10.87 12.99 25.19
C HIS A 27 10.73 14.29 26.01
N SER A 28 10.22 14.24 27.25
CA SER A 28 9.89 15.45 28.03
C SER A 28 10.74 15.64 29.29
N SER A 29 11.80 14.87 29.50
CA SER A 29 12.67 15.05 30.69
C SER A 29 14.11 14.68 30.35
N GLY A 30 14.96 15.68 30.17
CA GLY A 30 16.40 15.49 29.91
C GLY A 30 17.10 16.81 29.60
N SER A 31 17.32 17.63 30.62
CA SER A 31 18.26 18.75 30.61
C SER A 31 19.70 18.20 30.74
N ASP A 32 20.61 18.81 29.99
CA ASP A 32 22.08 18.82 30.14
C ASP A 32 22.78 17.55 30.65
N HIS A 33 23.32 16.76 29.71
CA HIS A 33 24.76 16.46 29.62
C HIS A 33 25.04 15.72 28.31
N GLY A 34 26.15 16.09 27.66
CA GLY A 34 26.50 15.66 26.31
C GLY A 34 26.86 14.18 26.23
N ASP A 35 26.29 13.51 25.23
CA ASP A 35 26.82 12.27 24.68
C ASP A 35 26.63 12.29 23.15
N GLU A 36 27.76 12.26 22.44
CA GLU A 36 27.86 12.02 21.01
C GLU A 36 27.38 10.60 20.71
N ASN A 37 26.08 10.43 20.44
CA ASN A 37 25.62 9.32 19.62
C ASN A 37 24.35 9.73 18.88
N SER A 38 24.51 10.63 17.90
CA SER A 38 23.47 10.99 16.95
C SER A 38 23.11 9.76 16.13
N SER A 39 22.16 8.96 16.62
CA SER A 39 21.43 8.00 15.79
C SER A 39 20.83 8.79 14.64
N ALA A 40 21.43 8.73 13.46
CA ALA A 40 20.96 9.46 12.29
C ALA A 40 19.50 9.07 12.05
N ALA A 41 18.57 9.96 12.41
CA ALA A 41 17.15 9.71 12.23
C ALA A 41 16.92 9.39 10.76
N ALA A 42 16.31 8.24 10.47
CA ALA A 42 16.06 7.81 9.10
C ALA A 42 15.30 8.93 8.38
N GLN A 43 15.90 9.47 7.32
CA GLN A 43 15.26 10.52 6.53
C GLN A 43 14.25 9.89 5.58
N TYR A 44 13.08 10.51 5.47
CA TYR A 44 12.02 10.09 4.57
C TYR A 44 11.67 11.22 3.61
N THR A 45 11.39 10.87 2.37
CA THR A 45 10.78 11.76 1.40
C THR A 45 9.33 11.36 1.14
N ARG A 46 8.53 12.32 0.67
CA ARG A 46 7.13 12.13 0.31
C ARG A 46 6.88 12.64 -1.10
N GLN A 47 6.00 11.97 -1.81
CA GLN A 47 5.44 12.45 -3.06
C GLN A 47 3.93 12.20 -3.06
N SER A 48 3.22 12.99 -3.85
CA SER A 48 1.81 12.78 -4.12
C SER A 48 1.65 12.21 -5.52
N ILE A 49 0.80 11.20 -5.67
CA ILE A 49 0.47 10.59 -6.97
C ILE A 49 -1.03 10.44 -7.15
N ILE A 50 -1.48 10.33 -8.39
CA ILE A 50 -2.86 10.01 -8.73
C ILE A 50 -3.01 8.50 -8.95
N GLY A 51 -3.91 7.87 -8.19
CA GLY A 51 -4.35 6.49 -8.38
C GLY A 51 -5.81 6.41 -8.84
N ILE A 52 -6.26 5.21 -9.18
CA ILE A 52 -7.69 4.93 -9.45
C ILE A 52 -8.26 4.14 -8.27
N LEU A 53 -9.28 4.69 -7.62
CA LEU A 53 -10.07 4.01 -6.59
C LEU A 53 -11.30 3.37 -7.22
N PHE A 54 -11.52 2.10 -6.90
CA PHE A 54 -12.77 1.38 -7.13
C PHE A 54 -13.50 1.28 -5.80
N PRO A 55 -14.39 2.25 -5.49
CA PRO A 55 -15.16 2.24 -4.25
C PRO A 55 -16.15 1.07 -4.24
N VAL A 56 -16.50 0.59 -3.04
CA VAL A 56 -17.44 -0.53 -2.89
C VAL A 56 -18.86 -0.13 -3.28
N ASP A 57 -19.29 1.06 -2.84
CA ASP A 57 -20.70 1.47 -2.88
C ASP A 57 -21.04 2.43 -4.03
N GLU A 58 -20.09 2.78 -4.90
CA GLU A 58 -20.33 3.65 -6.05
C GLU A 58 -20.19 2.88 -7.37
N ASP A 59 -20.96 3.29 -8.37
CA ASP A 59 -20.99 2.61 -9.68
C ASP A 59 -19.73 2.89 -10.55
N ARG A 60 -18.96 3.95 -10.24
CA ARG A 60 -17.87 4.44 -11.11
C ARG A 60 -16.54 4.54 -10.36
N PRO A 61 -15.42 4.19 -11.02
CA PRO A 61 -14.11 4.43 -10.46
C PRO A 61 -13.81 5.93 -10.48
N ARG A 62 -12.94 6.38 -9.58
CA ARG A 62 -12.54 7.79 -9.47
C ARG A 62 -11.03 7.93 -9.30
N LEU A 63 -10.50 9.04 -9.83
CA LEU A 63 -9.12 9.42 -9.58
C LEU A 63 -9.00 9.97 -8.15
N ILE A 64 -8.00 9.51 -7.41
CA ILE A 64 -7.72 9.98 -6.06
C ILE A 64 -6.24 10.34 -5.93
N GLN A 65 -5.97 11.35 -5.12
CA GLN A 65 -4.61 11.70 -4.73
C GLN A 65 -4.16 10.85 -3.55
N LEU A 66 -2.94 10.32 -3.62
CA LEU A 66 -2.36 9.38 -2.67
C LEU A 66 -0.95 9.83 -2.26
N ASP A 67 -0.67 9.74 -0.97
CA ASP A 67 0.69 9.93 -0.47
C ASP A 67 1.53 8.67 -0.68
N CYS A 68 2.74 8.85 -1.19
CA CYS A 68 3.79 7.84 -1.18
C CYS A 68 4.95 8.31 -0.33
N ARG A 69 5.58 7.37 0.38
CA ARG A 69 6.73 7.63 1.25
C ARG A 69 7.89 6.74 0.84
N ALA A 70 9.10 7.26 0.86
CA ALA A 70 10.30 6.45 0.66
C ALA A 70 11.34 6.81 1.71
N ARG A 71 12.08 5.81 2.17
CA ARG A 71 13.32 6.03 2.93
C ARG A 71 14.38 6.58 1.99
N ILE A 72 15.10 7.59 2.44
CA ILE A 72 16.27 8.11 1.74
C ILE A 72 17.47 7.25 2.11
N ASP A 73 18.21 6.83 1.10
CA ASP A 73 19.52 6.19 1.25
C ASP A 73 20.55 7.24 1.68
N ASN A 74 21.15 7.05 2.85
CA ASN A 74 22.16 7.97 3.39
C ASN A 74 23.43 8.03 2.51
N SER A 75 23.69 7.02 1.67
CA SER A 75 24.89 6.95 0.82
C SER A 75 24.70 7.61 -0.54
N THR A 76 23.54 7.42 -1.17
CA THR A 76 23.24 7.96 -2.51
C THR A 76 22.36 9.20 -2.48
N GLY A 77 21.70 9.50 -1.35
CA GLY A 77 20.70 10.56 -1.22
C GLY A 77 19.38 10.27 -1.94
N GLY A 78 19.24 9.09 -2.58
CA GLY A 78 18.06 8.71 -3.36
C GLY A 78 17.01 7.92 -2.58
N PRO A 79 15.76 7.85 -3.05
CA PRO A 79 14.73 7.01 -2.44
C PRO A 79 14.99 5.52 -2.72
N LEU A 80 14.94 4.67 -1.67
CA LEU A 80 15.20 3.23 -1.80
C LEU A 80 14.00 2.44 -2.35
N ALA A 81 12.79 2.77 -1.90
CA ALA A 81 11.55 2.13 -2.33
C ALA A 81 10.36 3.01 -1.96
N TRP A 82 9.51 3.33 -2.95
CA TRP A 82 8.27 4.04 -2.70
C TRP A 82 7.20 3.10 -2.13
N GLN A 83 6.60 3.53 -1.02
CA GLN A 83 5.52 2.84 -0.34
C GLN A 83 4.28 3.74 -0.35
N PRO A 84 3.21 3.35 -1.07
CA PRO A 84 1.96 4.10 -1.06
C PRO A 84 1.23 3.91 0.27
N VAL A 85 0.61 4.98 0.78
CA VAL A 85 -0.20 4.95 1.99
C VAL A 85 -1.64 4.58 1.61
N VAL A 86 -1.94 3.28 1.64
CA VAL A 86 -3.25 2.74 1.19
C VAL A 86 -4.16 2.23 2.32
N THR A 87 -3.61 1.99 3.51
CA THR A 87 -4.30 1.31 4.63
C THR A 87 -5.64 1.97 4.99
N ASN A 88 -5.66 3.30 5.11
CA ASN A 88 -6.87 4.06 5.44
C ASN A 88 -7.94 4.01 4.35
N ILE A 89 -7.57 3.71 3.11
CA ILE A 89 -8.48 3.76 1.97
C ILE A 89 -9.07 2.38 1.71
N VAL A 90 -8.26 1.33 1.85
CA VAL A 90 -8.79 -0.04 1.80
C VAL A 90 -9.35 -0.51 3.14
N ASN A 91 -9.14 0.24 4.22
CA ASN A 91 -9.53 -0.08 5.59
C ASN A 91 -8.98 -1.45 6.05
N ASP A 92 -7.66 -1.62 5.88
CA ASP A 92 -6.92 -2.82 6.23
C ASP A 92 -5.50 -2.46 6.65
N ASP A 93 -5.04 -2.98 7.78
CA ASP A 93 -3.68 -2.80 8.29
C ASP A 93 -2.66 -3.64 7.51
N HIS A 94 -3.13 -4.73 6.87
CA HIS A 94 -2.32 -5.66 6.08
C HIS A 94 -2.90 -5.81 4.66
N PRO A 95 -2.87 -4.74 3.85
CA PRO A 95 -3.44 -4.77 2.52
C PRO A 95 -2.65 -5.71 1.60
N SER A 96 -3.38 -6.49 0.82
CA SER A 96 -2.84 -7.35 -0.22
C SER A 96 -2.60 -6.58 -1.51
N GLN A 97 -1.61 -7.02 -2.28
CA GLN A 97 -1.26 -6.42 -3.56
C GLN A 97 -1.01 -7.47 -4.65
N VAL A 98 -1.33 -7.11 -5.88
CA VAL A 98 -0.97 -7.86 -7.09
C VAL A 98 -0.42 -6.89 -8.14
N VAL A 99 0.55 -7.35 -8.94
CA VAL A 99 1.09 -6.55 -10.05
C VAL A 99 0.58 -7.10 -11.37
N LEU A 100 -0.11 -6.25 -12.11
CA LEU A 100 -0.58 -6.48 -13.46
C LEU A 100 0.54 -6.09 -14.41
N GLU A 101 1.13 -7.07 -15.06
CA GLU A 101 2.16 -6.88 -16.08
C GLU A 101 1.56 -6.92 -17.49
N GLN A 102 0.35 -7.43 -17.63
CA GLN A 102 -0.35 -7.63 -18.90
C GLN A 102 -1.59 -6.76 -18.98
N GLY A 103 -1.84 -6.22 -20.17
CA GLY A 103 -3.01 -5.43 -20.50
C GLY A 103 -4.09 -6.24 -21.20
N ILE A 104 -4.71 -5.61 -22.19
CA ILE A 104 -5.72 -6.26 -23.03
C ILE A 104 -5.01 -7.29 -23.92
N ALA A 105 -5.66 -8.44 -24.14
CA ALA A 105 -5.17 -9.52 -25.02
C ALA A 105 -3.79 -10.12 -24.65
N GLY A 106 -3.26 -9.83 -23.45
CA GLY A 106 -2.01 -10.40 -22.94
C GLY A 106 -0.75 -9.58 -23.29
N ASP A 107 -0.89 -8.41 -23.93
CA ASP A 107 0.24 -7.54 -24.23
C ASP A 107 0.90 -7.01 -22.95
N ASN A 108 2.24 -6.96 -22.93
CA ASN A 108 2.97 -6.44 -21.79
C ASN A 108 2.75 -4.93 -21.62
N LEU A 109 2.40 -4.52 -20.42
CA LEU A 109 2.28 -3.12 -20.03
C LEU A 109 3.67 -2.49 -19.93
N ARG A 110 3.86 -1.40 -20.68
CA ARG A 110 5.05 -0.53 -20.54
C ARG A 110 5.19 -0.01 -19.09
N PHE A 111 4.05 0.24 -18.45
CA PHE A 111 3.93 0.70 -17.08
C PHE A 111 3.04 -0.29 -16.33
N PRO A 112 3.62 -1.29 -15.64
CA PRO A 112 2.83 -2.24 -14.87
C PRO A 112 1.95 -1.53 -13.85
N ILE A 113 0.79 -2.12 -13.54
CA ILE A 113 -0.18 -1.55 -12.61
C ILE A 113 -0.17 -2.40 -11.34
N GLN A 114 0.00 -1.76 -10.19
CA GLN A 114 -0.13 -2.40 -8.89
C GLN A 114 -1.54 -2.18 -8.37
N LEU A 115 -2.22 -3.28 -8.06
CA LEU A 115 -3.57 -3.26 -7.51
C LEU A 115 -3.51 -3.65 -6.04
N TRP A 116 -4.03 -2.78 -5.19
CA TRP A 116 -4.15 -2.97 -3.75
C TRP A 116 -5.58 -3.31 -3.38
N SER A 117 -5.72 -4.18 -2.38
CA SER A 117 -7.00 -4.67 -1.86
C SER A 117 -6.83 -5.03 -0.39
N ARG A 118 -7.94 -5.36 0.27
CA ARG A 118 -7.89 -5.95 1.61
C ARG A 118 -7.25 -7.35 1.57
N GLY A 119 -6.60 -7.79 2.63
CA GLY A 119 -6.03 -9.13 2.70
C GLY A 119 -7.08 -10.22 2.83
N ALA A 120 -8.15 -9.94 3.59
CA ALA A 120 -9.14 -10.93 4.02
C ALA A 120 -10.51 -10.82 3.30
N PHE A 121 -10.64 -10.06 2.21
CA PHE A 121 -11.95 -9.77 1.61
C PHE A 121 -12.74 -11.01 1.14
N LEU A 122 -12.04 -12.14 0.94
CA LEU A 122 -12.65 -13.41 0.56
C LEU A 122 -13.40 -14.09 1.72
N THR A 123 -12.92 -13.90 2.95
CA THR A 123 -13.33 -14.68 4.12
C THR A 123 -14.05 -13.85 5.17
N ASP A 124 -13.97 -12.52 5.09
CA ASP A 124 -14.48 -11.60 6.12
C ASP A 124 -15.91 -11.06 5.87
N GLY A 125 -16.58 -11.53 4.82
CA GLY A 125 -17.92 -11.06 4.45
C GLY A 125 -17.96 -9.72 3.72
N SER A 126 -16.82 -9.24 3.18
CA SER A 126 -16.76 -8.02 2.38
C SER A 126 -17.83 -7.94 1.29
N ALA A 127 -18.40 -6.74 1.12
CA ALA A 127 -19.44 -6.48 0.14
C ALA A 127 -18.88 -6.48 -1.30
N LEU A 128 -19.74 -6.85 -2.26
CA LEU A 128 -19.42 -6.82 -3.68
C LEU A 128 -19.08 -5.39 -4.12
N ASN A 129 -17.96 -5.22 -4.80
CA ASN A 129 -17.54 -3.93 -5.33
C ASN A 129 -18.43 -3.55 -6.52
N GLN A 130 -19.33 -2.57 -6.31
CA GLN A 130 -20.28 -2.13 -7.34
C GLN A 130 -19.56 -1.50 -8.53
N SER A 131 -18.47 -0.76 -8.29
CA SER A 131 -17.71 -0.13 -9.37
C SER A 131 -17.16 -1.18 -10.36
N ILE A 132 -16.53 -2.24 -9.85
CA ILE A 132 -16.01 -3.33 -10.68
C ILE A 132 -17.16 -4.11 -11.33
N TYR A 133 -18.23 -4.40 -10.58
CA TYR A 133 -19.40 -5.09 -11.12
C TYR A 133 -20.01 -4.34 -12.32
N ARG A 134 -20.16 -3.01 -12.22
CA ARG A 134 -20.68 -2.17 -13.30
C ARG A 134 -19.73 -2.09 -14.49
N LEU A 135 -18.43 -1.90 -14.26
CA LEU A 135 -17.42 -1.84 -15.32
C LEU A 135 -17.36 -3.15 -16.12
N THR A 136 -17.47 -4.28 -15.43
CA THR A 136 -17.47 -5.61 -16.04
C THR A 136 -18.85 -6.05 -16.51
N LYS A 137 -19.89 -5.24 -16.29
CA LYS A 137 -21.31 -5.57 -16.58
C LYS A 137 -21.73 -6.93 -16.00
N GLY A 138 -21.20 -7.28 -14.83
CA GLY A 138 -21.44 -8.56 -14.17
C GLY A 138 -20.79 -9.78 -14.85
N GLN A 139 -19.88 -9.58 -15.81
CA GLN A 139 -19.21 -10.67 -16.53
C GLN A 139 -17.90 -11.13 -15.86
N ALA A 140 -17.47 -10.49 -14.78
CA ALA A 140 -16.33 -10.95 -14.00
C ALA A 140 -16.64 -12.36 -13.44
N ALA A 141 -15.75 -13.32 -13.73
CA ALA A 141 -15.89 -14.69 -13.22
C ALA A 141 -15.77 -14.78 -11.70
N TYR A 142 -15.12 -13.78 -11.10
CA TYR A 142 -14.87 -13.68 -9.68
C TYR A 142 -15.65 -12.52 -9.05
N PRO A 143 -16.35 -12.72 -7.92
CA PRO A 143 -17.04 -11.64 -7.21
C PRO A 143 -16.02 -10.78 -6.46
N TRP A 144 -15.46 -9.79 -7.15
CA TRP A 144 -14.55 -8.80 -6.56
C TRP A 144 -15.23 -8.05 -5.42
N LYS A 145 -14.69 -8.17 -4.20
CA LYS A 145 -15.27 -7.62 -2.98
C LYS A 145 -14.30 -6.66 -2.28
N GLY A 146 -14.87 -5.69 -1.58
CA GLY A 146 -14.10 -4.65 -0.90
C GLY A 146 -13.52 -3.59 -1.84
N PRO A 147 -12.90 -2.54 -1.30
CA PRO A 147 -12.32 -1.44 -2.08
C PRO A 147 -11.01 -1.90 -2.76
N PHE A 148 -10.76 -1.38 -3.97
CA PHE A 148 -9.50 -1.58 -4.67
C PHE A 148 -8.86 -0.26 -5.06
N ILE A 149 -7.53 -0.20 -5.03
CA ILE A 149 -6.77 0.97 -5.49
C ILE A 149 -5.74 0.50 -6.51
N ALA A 150 -5.78 1.08 -7.70
CA ALA A 150 -4.75 0.90 -8.70
C ALA A 150 -3.73 2.04 -8.64
N LEU A 151 -2.46 1.69 -8.81
CA LEU A 151 -1.31 2.59 -8.95
C LEU A 151 -0.48 2.18 -10.16
N LYS A 152 0.05 3.14 -10.90
CA LYS A 152 0.86 2.88 -12.10
C LYS A 152 2.34 3.10 -11.80
N PHE A 153 3.16 2.09 -12.06
CA PHE A 153 4.60 2.22 -11.93
C PHE A 153 5.17 3.15 -13.02
N SER A 154 6.28 3.82 -12.72
CA SER A 154 7.02 4.68 -13.67
C SER A 154 7.76 3.89 -14.77
N GLY A 155 7.72 2.55 -14.72
CA GLY A 155 8.25 1.66 -15.75
C GLY A 155 8.37 0.22 -15.26
N THR A 156 8.91 -0.65 -16.10
CA THR A 156 9.03 -2.10 -15.84
C THR A 156 9.89 -2.44 -14.61
N ARG A 157 10.82 -1.56 -14.22
CA ARG A 157 11.65 -1.70 -13.02
C ARG A 157 10.93 -1.39 -11.70
N ARG A 158 9.72 -0.81 -11.74
CA ARG A 158 8.86 -0.55 -10.56
C ARG A 158 9.53 0.29 -9.46
N GLN A 159 10.44 1.17 -9.85
CA GLN A 159 11.22 1.99 -8.92
C GLN A 159 10.46 3.22 -8.39
N GLY A 160 9.25 3.47 -8.88
CA GLY A 160 8.39 4.56 -8.45
C GLY A 160 7.06 4.54 -9.18
N TYR A 161 6.26 5.57 -8.96
CA TYR A 161 4.92 5.69 -9.52
C TYR A 161 4.80 6.93 -10.38
N VAL A 162 3.84 6.91 -11.29
CA VAL A 162 3.40 8.04 -12.09
C VAL A 162 1.89 8.15 -12.02
N ASP A 163 1.35 9.33 -12.31
CA ASP A 163 -0.08 9.57 -12.25
C ASP A 163 -0.86 8.66 -13.20
N MET A 164 -1.89 8.04 -12.64
CA MET A 164 -2.90 7.33 -13.42
C MET A 164 -3.87 8.31 -14.08
N SER A 165 -4.46 7.84 -15.18
CA SER A 165 -5.59 8.47 -15.83
C SER A 165 -6.64 7.41 -16.14
N LEU A 166 -7.85 7.83 -16.52
CA LEU A 166 -8.90 6.88 -16.91
C LEU A 166 -8.56 6.08 -18.17
N ASN A 167 -7.53 6.46 -18.93
CA ASN A 167 -7.00 5.67 -20.05
C ASN A 167 -6.32 4.36 -19.59
N ASP A 168 -6.00 4.24 -18.29
CA ASP A 168 -5.43 3.02 -17.71
C ASP A 168 -6.53 1.99 -17.34
N LEU A 169 -7.82 2.39 -17.36
CA LEU A 169 -8.95 1.51 -17.02
C LEU A 169 -9.06 0.25 -17.88
N PRO A 170 -8.85 0.26 -19.21
CA PRO A 170 -9.04 -0.93 -20.03
C PRO A 170 -8.17 -2.12 -19.59
N ALA A 171 -6.94 -1.88 -19.14
CA ALA A 171 -6.07 -2.93 -18.60
C ALA A 171 -6.60 -3.51 -17.29
N LEU A 172 -7.11 -2.64 -16.40
CA LEU A 172 -7.73 -3.05 -15.12
C LEU A 172 -9.01 -3.86 -15.35
N VAL A 173 -9.88 -3.42 -16.27
CA VAL A 173 -11.11 -4.13 -16.62
C VAL A 173 -10.79 -5.50 -17.22
N SER A 174 -9.79 -5.58 -18.10
CA SER A 174 -9.30 -6.85 -18.66
C SER A 174 -8.87 -7.82 -17.55
N HIS A 175 -8.11 -7.34 -16.56
CA HIS A 175 -7.71 -8.14 -15.41
C HIS A 175 -8.93 -8.65 -14.61
N PHE A 176 -9.87 -7.77 -14.27
CA PHE A 176 -11.07 -8.16 -13.51
C PHE A 176 -11.95 -9.20 -14.23
N LEU A 177 -11.93 -9.22 -15.56
CA LEU A 177 -12.65 -10.21 -16.37
C LEU A 177 -11.92 -11.56 -16.47
N GLN A 178 -10.58 -11.55 -16.50
CA GLN A 178 -9.78 -12.73 -16.83
C GLN A 178 -9.40 -13.59 -15.63
N VAL A 179 -9.29 -13.00 -14.43
CA VAL A 179 -8.92 -13.76 -13.23
C VAL A 179 -9.98 -14.83 -12.96
N LYS A 180 -9.54 -16.08 -12.98
CA LYS A 180 -10.28 -17.25 -12.52
C LYS A 180 -9.68 -17.69 -11.20
N VAL A 181 -10.51 -17.89 -10.18
CA VAL A 181 -10.05 -18.57 -8.96
C VAL A 181 -9.86 -20.04 -9.30
N ALA A 182 -8.66 -20.54 -9.05
CA ALA A 182 -8.35 -21.97 -9.10
C ALA A 182 -8.88 -22.68 -7.85
#